data_AF-A0A358IG37-F1
#
_entry.id   AF-A0A358IG37-F1
#
_cell.length_a   1.000
_cell.length_b   1.000
_cell.length_c   1.000
_cell.angle_alpha   90.00
_cell.angle_beta   90.00
_cell.angle_gamma   90.00
#
_symmetry.space_group_name_H-M   'P 1'
#
loop_
_entity.id
_entity.type
_entity.pdbx_description
1 polymer ?
#
loop_
_entity_poly.entity_id
_entity_poly.type
_entity_poly.pdbx_seq_one_letter_code
_entity_poly.pdbx_strand_id
1 'polypeptide(L)' 'SPFDSVRALTATIAAELGDTARGSDHYGVLFTLGIFLFVITFIINLIADVVVKGVGRQK' A
#
# COMPACT_ATOMS: atom_id res chain seq x y z
N SER A 1 -24.15 1.08 -0.76
CA SER A 1 -24.59 0.42 0.48
C SER A 1 -23.38 0.05 1.33
N PRO A 2 -23.44 0.01 2.68
CA PRO A 2 -22.38 -0.59 3.51
C PRO A 2 -22.02 -2.05 3.15
N PHE A 3 -22.86 -2.67 2.32
CA PHE A 3 -22.69 -4.00 1.75
C PHE A 3 -22.16 -4.01 0.30
N ASP A 4 -21.73 -2.87 -0.24
CA ASP A 4 -21.11 -2.84 -1.56
C ASP A 4 -19.74 -3.53 -1.48
N SER A 5 -19.42 -4.33 -2.49
CA SER A 5 -18.17 -5.08 -2.54
C SER A 5 -16.98 -4.13 -2.59
N VAL A 6 -16.16 -4.14 -1.53
CA VAL A 6 -14.87 -3.44 -1.50
C VAL A 6 -13.79 -4.34 -2.08
N ARG A 7 -12.97 -3.79 -2.98
CA ARG A 7 -11.79 -4.49 -3.51
C ARG A 7 -10.56 -4.03 -2.74
N ALA A 8 -9.65 -4.96 -2.48
CA ALA A 8 -8.34 -4.60 -1.94
C ALA A 8 -7.65 -3.60 -2.90
N LEU A 9 -7.12 -2.50 -2.37
CA LEU A 9 -6.43 -1.48 -3.18
C LEU A 9 -5.31 -2.08 -4.04
N THR A 10 -4.61 -3.10 -3.53
CA THR A 10 -3.60 -3.86 -4.30
C THR A 10 -4.19 -4.57 -5.51
N ALA A 11 -5.38 -5.15 -5.38
CA ALA A 11 -6.07 -5.83 -6.48
C ALA A 11 -6.66 -4.84 -7.50
N THR A 12 -7.10 -3.66 -7.05
CA THR A 12 -7.47 -2.56 -7.96
C THR A 12 -6.25 -2.07 -8.73
N ILE A 13 -5.12 -1.83 -8.04
CA ILE A 13 -3.86 -1.44 -8.69
C ILE A 13 -3.44 -2.49 -9.70
N ALA A 14 -3.40 -3.77 -9.33
CA ALA A 14 -2.99 -4.84 -10.24
C ALA A 14 -3.90 -4.97 -11.48
N ALA A 15 -5.20 -4.76 -11.33
CA ALA A 15 -6.16 -4.81 -12.44
C ALA A 15 -6.00 -3.61 -13.39
N GLU A 16 -5.85 -2.41 -12.85
CA GLU A 16 -5.78 -1.16 -13.62
C GLU A 16 -4.40 -0.94 -14.26
N LEU A 17 -3.32 -1.44 -13.63
CA LEU A 17 -1.94 -1.27 -14.10
C LEU A 17 -1.66 -2.06 -15.40
N GLY A 18 -2.48 -3.08 -15.69
CA GLY A 18 -2.43 -3.83 -16.93
C GLY A 18 -3.01 -3.10 -18.15
N ASP A 19 -3.92 -2.14 -17.92
CA ASP A 19 -4.68 -1.45 -18.98
C ASP A 19 -4.32 0.05 -19.08
N THR A 20 -3.54 0.59 -18.12
CA THR A 20 -3.15 2.00 -18.11
C THR A 20 -1.91 2.28 -18.95
N ALA A 21 -2.06 3.12 -19.98
CA ALA A 21 -0.94 3.68 -20.73
C ALA A 21 -0.05 4.55 -19.82
N ARG A 22 1.26 4.29 -19.85
CA ARG A 22 2.26 5.09 -19.14
C ARG A 22 2.21 6.54 -19.65
N GLY A 23 1.98 7.49 -18.74
CA GLY A 23 1.90 8.92 -19.04
C GLY A 23 0.49 9.51 -19.01
N SER A 24 -0.54 8.71 -18.72
CA SER A 24 -1.90 9.21 -18.48
C SER A 24 -2.09 9.73 -17.04
N ASP A 25 -3.04 10.64 -16.84
CA ASP A 25 -3.40 11.13 -15.50
C ASP A 25 -3.82 9.98 -14.56
N HIS A 26 -4.49 8.96 -15.09
CA HIS A 26 -4.90 7.76 -14.34
C HIS A 26 -3.71 6.95 -13.82
N TYR A 27 -2.63 6.85 -14.61
CA TYR A 27 -1.39 6.22 -14.17
C TYR A 27 -0.76 6.95 -12.96
N GLY A 28 -0.83 8.30 -12.94
CA GLY A 28 -0.34 9.11 -11.82
C GLY A 28 -1.11 8.87 -10.52
N VAL A 29 -2.43 8.68 -10.61
CA VAL A 29 -3.27 8.32 -9.46
C VAL A 29 -2.88 6.92 -8.95
N LEU A 30 -2.72 5.95 -9.85
CA LEU A 30 -2.38 4.58 -9.49
C LEU A 30 -1.01 4.48 -8.80
N PHE A 31 -0.03 5.24 -9.31
CA PHE A 31 1.29 5.35 -8.72
C PHE A 31 1.24 5.96 -7.32
N THR A 32 0.46 7.03 -7.14
CA THR A 32 0.27 7.68 -5.84
C THR A 32 -0.37 6.73 -4.82
N LEU A 33 -1.38 5.95 -5.24
CA LEU A 33 -1.98 4.91 -4.38
C LEU A 33 -0.97 3.81 -4.03
N GLY A 34 -0.10 3.42 -4.95
CA GLY A 34 1.00 2.49 -4.69
C GLY A 34 1.97 3.01 -3.62
N ILE A 35 2.41 4.27 -3.73
CA ILE A 35 3.24 4.92 -2.71
C ILE A 35 2.51 5.00 -1.37
N PHE A 36 1.22 5.34 -1.38
CA PHE A 36 0.42 5.43 -0.16
C PHE A 36 0.34 4.09 0.59
N LEU A 37 0.08 3.00 -0.14
CA LEU A 37 0.11 1.66 0.43
C LEU A 37 1.50 1.29 0.97
N PHE A 38 2.56 1.65 0.25
CA PHE A 38 3.93 1.45 0.71
C PHE A 38 4.19 2.22 2.01
N VAL A 39 3.74 3.47 2.14
CA VAL A 39 3.91 4.25 3.37
C VAL A 39 3.18 3.60 4.55
N ILE A 40 1.94 3.14 4.36
CA ILE A 40 1.18 2.46 5.43
C ILE A 40 1.91 1.20 5.88
N THR A 41 2.27 0.33 4.93
CA THR A 41 2.97 -0.92 5.23
C THR A 41 4.33 -0.66 5.85
N PHE A 42 5.07 0.34 5.36
CA PHE A 42 6.35 0.76 5.93
C PHE A 42 6.20 1.25 7.37
N ILE A 43 5.22 2.10 7.68
CA ILE A 43 4.97 2.60 9.04
C ILE A 43 4.64 1.45 9.99
N ILE A 44 3.76 0.53 9.58
CA ILE A 44 3.40 -0.63 10.40
C ILE A 44 4.63 -1.49 10.68
N ASN A 45 5.42 -1.79 9.64
CA ASN A 45 6.64 -2.57 9.79
C ASN A 45 7.70 -1.84 10.63
N LEU A 46 7.82 -0.52 10.48
CA LEU A 46 8.74 0.31 11.25
C LEU A 46 8.37 0.34 12.74
N ILE A 47 7.08 0.52 13.06
CA ILE A 47 6.59 0.47 14.43
C ILE A 47 6.84 -0.91 15.03
N ALA A 48 6.53 -1.98 14.29
CA ALA A 48 6.81 -3.34 14.73
C ALA A 48 8.30 -3.55 15.00
N ASP A 49 9.18 -3.06 14.11
CA ASP A 49 10.62 -3.15 14.26
C ASP A 49 11.11 -2.38 15.50
N VAL A 50 10.64 -1.16 15.73
CA VAL A 50 11.01 -0.34 16.90
C VAL A 50 10.54 -0.99 18.20
N VAL A 51 9.30 -1.48 18.24
CA VAL A 51 8.74 -2.14 19.43
C VAL A 51 9.47 -3.47 19.70
N VAL A 52 9.67 -4.29 18.67
CA VAL A 52 10.30 -5.61 18.81
C VAL A 52 11.81 -5.48 19.09
N LYS A 53 12.56 -4.64 18.36
CA LYS A 53 14.00 -4.41 18.64
C LYS A 53 14.23 -3.65 19.93
N GLY A 54 13.30 -2.79 20.35
CA GLY A 54 13.31 -2.15 21.66
C GLY A 54 13.19 -3.15 22.81
N VAL A 55 12.50 -4.27 22.59
CA VAL A 55 12.34 -5.37 23.57
C VAL A 55 13.41 -6.46 23.38
N GLY A 56 13.92 -6.64 22.16
CA GLY A 56 14.86 -7.71 21.79
C GLY A 56 16.34 -7.42 22.02
N ARG A 57 16.72 -6.25 22.56
CA ARG A 57 18.11 -5.92 22.89
C ARG A 57 18.60 -6.51 24.21
N GLN A 58 17.98 -7.61 24.66
CA GLN A 58 18.52 -8.50 25.68
C GLN A 58 18.92 -9.82 25.03
N LYS A 59 20.14 -9.84 24.46
CA LYS A 59 21.18 -10.86 24.61
C LYS A 59 22.33 -10.59 23.65
#